data_AF-A0A9E3Y7X1-F1
#
_entry.id   AF-A0A9E3Y7X1-F1
#
_cell.length_a   1.000
_cell.length_b   1.000
_cell.length_c   1.000
_cell.angle_alpha   90.00
_cell.angle_beta   90.00
_cell.angle_gamma   90.00
#
_symmetry.space_group_name_H-M   'P 1'
#
loop_
_entity.id
_entity.type
_entity.pdbx_description
1 polymer ?
#
loop_
_entity_poly.entity_id
_entity_poly.type
_entity_poly.pdbx_seq_one_letter_code
_entity_poly.pdbx_strand_id
1 'polypeptide(L)'
;MHGYATETFTVEEQDILRRYFTNLDQPVFALVNLPEVVKGALFARYSRTHKSLRRLFLDEFVLDLDVTGDSTIDATVGLERADELYQKV
;
A
#
# COMPACT_ATOMS: atom_id res chain seq x y z
N MET A 1 23.74 -7.43 14.11
CA MET A 1 22.85 -6.37 13.58
C MET A 1 21.96 -7.03 12.55
N HIS A 2 20.66 -7.21 12.83
CA HIS A 2 19.75 -7.82 11.86
C HIS A 2 19.52 -6.78 10.74
N GLY A 3 20.12 -7.01 9.57
CA GLY A 3 19.91 -6.17 8.41
C GLY A 3 18.46 -6.31 7.98
N TYR A 4 17.70 -5.23 8.04
CA TYR A 4 16.38 -5.20 7.41
C TYR A 4 16.59 -5.10 5.90
N ALA A 5 15.74 -5.79 5.14
CA ALA A 5 15.78 -5.74 3.69
C ALA A 5 15.51 -4.30 3.25
N THR A 6 16.54 -3.63 2.76
CA THR A 6 16.41 -2.31 2.14
C THR A 6 16.11 -2.56 0.68
N GLU A 7 14.90 -2.18 0.24
CA GLU A 7 14.51 -2.29 -1.16
C GLU A 7 14.78 -0.98 -1.89
N THR A 8 15.20 -1.11 -3.14
CA THR A 8 15.38 0.03 -4.04
C THR A 8 14.10 0.23 -4.85
N PHE A 9 13.63 1.48 -4.90
CA PHE A 9 12.45 1.89 -5.67
C PHE A 9 12.85 2.92 -6.71
N THR A 10 12.23 2.89 -7.90
CA THR A 10 12.40 3.94 -8.91
C THR A 10 11.86 5.28 -8.42
N VAL A 11 12.17 6.37 -9.12
CA VAL A 11 11.67 7.70 -8.75
C VAL A 11 10.14 7.72 -8.77
N GLU A 12 9.55 7.10 -9.78
CA GLU A 12 8.09 6.99 -9.97
C GLU A 12 7.44 6.16 -8.86
N GLU A 13 8.04 5.02 -8.50
CA GLU A 13 7.59 4.18 -7.39
C GLU A 13 7.65 4.93 -6.05
N GLN A 14 8.73 5.68 -5.81
CA GLN A 14 8.88 6.49 -4.61
C GLN A 14 7.82 7.57 -4.51
N ASP A 15 7.51 8.25 -5.63
CA ASP A 15 6.49 9.30 -5.66
C ASP A 15 5.12 8.77 -5.25
N ILE A 16 4.79 7.54 -5.65
CA ILE A 16 3.56 6.87 -5.22
C ILE A 16 3.64 6.50 -3.74
N LEU A 17 4.70 5.81 -3.32
CA LEU A 17 4.83 5.33 -1.94
C LEU A 17 4.83 6.48 -0.93
N ARG A 18 5.40 7.65 -1.25
CA ARG A 18 5.44 8.83 -0.35
C ARG A 18 4.05 9.36 0.01
N ARG A 19 3.02 9.05 -0.78
CA ARG A 19 1.63 9.43 -0.47
C ARG A 19 1.03 8.60 0.65
N TYR A 20 1.52 7.38 0.84
CA TYR A 20 0.91 6.37 1.72
C TYR A 20 1.82 5.84 2.83
N PHE A 21 3.13 6.10 2.77
CA PHE A 21 4.13 5.64 3.74
C PHE A 21 4.94 6.81 4.29
N THR A 22 5.15 6.85 5.60
CA THR A 22 5.90 7.96 6.26
C THR A 22 7.39 7.99 5.93
N ASN A 23 7.99 6.85 5.58
CA ASN A 23 9.37 6.73 5.11
C ASN A 23 9.50 5.46 4.24
N LEU A 24 10.55 5.40 3.41
CA LEU A 24 10.75 4.32 2.44
C LEU A 24 11.96 3.42 2.75
N ASP A 25 12.86 3.90 3.61
CA ASP A 25 14.21 3.40 3.84
C ASP A 25 14.46 2.98 5.30
N GLN A 26 13.48 3.20 6.18
CA GLN A 26 13.56 2.79 7.59
C GLN A 26 12.74 1.53 7.86
N PRO A 27 13.13 0.73 8.88
CA PRO A 27 12.45 -0.51 9.21
C PRO A 27 11.06 -0.30 9.85
N VAL A 28 10.81 0.88 10.42
CA VAL A 28 9.54 1.24 11.05
C VAL A 28 8.94 2.43 10.31
N PHE A 29 7.67 2.30 9.93
CA PHE A 29 6.91 3.30 9.17
C PHE A 29 5.43 3.18 9.49
N ALA A 30 4.67 4.23 9.19
CA ALA A 30 3.21 4.21 9.28
C ALA A 30 2.57 4.25 7.89
N LEU A 31 1.41 3.60 7.77
CA LEU A 31 0.51 3.73 6.63
C LEU A 31 -0.40 4.94 6.86
N VAL A 32 -0.38 5.88 5.92
CA VAL A 32 -1.17 7.12 5.94
C VAL A 32 -2.03 7.20 4.69
N ASN A 33 -3.11 7.99 4.73
CA ASN A 33 -3.95 8.29 3.57
C ASN A 33 -4.52 7.06 2.83
N LEU A 34 -4.63 5.92 3.51
CA LEU A 34 -5.28 4.70 3.00
C LEU A 34 -6.57 4.42 3.78
N PRO A 35 -7.66 4.00 3.12
CA PRO A 35 -8.84 3.47 3.81
C PRO A 35 -8.49 2.30 4.73
N GLU A 36 -9.16 2.19 5.88
CA GLU A 36 -8.91 1.10 6.84
C GLU A 36 -9.13 -0.29 6.23
N VAL A 37 -10.13 -0.42 5.35
CA VAL A 37 -10.39 -1.68 4.62
C VAL A 37 -9.21 -2.09 3.73
N VAL A 38 -8.55 -1.13 3.09
CA VAL A 38 -7.36 -1.37 2.27
C VAL A 38 -6.17 -1.76 3.15
N LYS A 39 -6.00 -1.13 4.31
CA LYS A 39 -4.95 -1.54 5.28
C LYS A 39 -5.18 -2.98 5.74
N GLY A 40 -6.42 -3.34 6.07
CA GLY A 40 -6.80 -4.71 6.45
C GLY A 40 -6.47 -5.73 5.37
N ALA A 41 -6.89 -5.46 4.13
CA ALA A 41 -6.59 -6.31 2.98
C ALA A 41 -5.07 -6.43 2.72
N LEU A 42 -4.33 -5.32 2.80
CA LEU A 42 -2.88 -5.28 2.62
C LEU A 42 -2.17 -6.17 3.65
N PHE A 43 -2.53 -6.06 4.93
CA PHE A 43 -1.95 -6.91 5.98
C PHE A 43 -2.33 -8.38 5.83
N ALA A 44 -3.58 -8.68 5.45
CA ALA A 44 -4.02 -10.04 5.18
C ALA A 44 -3.26 -10.68 4.01
N ARG A 45 -3.00 -9.92 2.93
CA ARG A 45 -2.18 -10.39 1.80
C ARG A 45 -0.70 -10.51 2.18
N TYR A 46 -0.16 -9.55 2.92
CA TYR A 46 1.22 -9.54 3.40
C TYR A 46 1.58 -10.80 4.20
N SER A 47 0.66 -11.28 5.05
CA SER A 47 0.87 -12.50 5.84
C SER A 47 1.13 -13.77 5.02
N ARG A 48 0.81 -13.75 3.71
CA ARG A 48 0.88 -14.91 2.80
C ARG A 48 1.93 -14.76 1.70
N THR A 49 2.78 -13.74 1.76
CA THR A 49 3.82 -13.47 0.75
C THR A 49 5.16 -13.19 1.41
N HIS A 50 6.24 -13.33 0.63
CA HIS A 50 7.61 -13.02 1.04
C HIS A 50 8.04 -11.60 0.66
N LYS A 51 7.21 -10.87 -0.11
CA LYS A 51 7.46 -9.48 -0.52
C LYS A 51 7.44 -8.53 0.68
N SER A 52 8.17 -7.42 0.64
CA SER A 52 7.94 -6.34 1.61
C SER A 52 6.55 -5.72 1.42
N LEU A 53 6.05 -5.06 2.46
CA LEU A 53 4.76 -4.38 2.43
C LEU A 53 4.70 -3.30 1.33
N ARG A 54 5.81 -2.58 1.10
CA ARG A 54 5.90 -1.52 0.08
C ARG A 54 5.86 -2.09 -1.33
N ARG A 55 6.56 -3.20 -1.58
CA ARG A 55 6.52 -3.90 -2.87
C ARG A 55 5.17 -4.52 -3.15
N LEU A 56 4.58 -5.19 -2.15
CA LEU A 56 3.22 -5.72 -2.25
C LEU A 56 2.22 -4.62 -2.61
N PHE A 57 2.32 -3.47 -1.96
CA PHE A 57 1.45 -2.33 -2.24
C PHE A 57 1.57 -1.86 -3.70
N LEU A 58 2.79 -1.68 -4.22
CA LEU A 58 3.02 -1.27 -5.60
C LEU A 58 2.53 -2.33 -6.61
N ASP A 59 2.78 -3.60 -6.34
CA ASP A 59 2.48 -4.67 -7.29
C ASP A 59 0.97 -4.99 -7.35
N GLU A 60 0.27 -4.93 -6.22
CA GLU A 60 -1.08 -5.50 -6.08
C GLU A 60 -2.14 -4.49 -5.67
N PHE A 61 -1.79 -3.31 -5.13
CA PHE A 61 -2.79 -2.37 -4.58
C PHE A 61 -2.79 -1.01 -5.27
N VAL A 62 -1.67 -0.58 -5.85
CA VAL A 62 -1.57 0.76 -6.47
C VAL A 62 -2.45 0.91 -7.72
N LEU A 63 -2.65 -0.19 -8.45
CA LEU A 63 -3.46 -0.23 -9.67
C LEU A 63 -4.96 -0.17 -9.36
N ASP A 64 -5.37 -0.65 -8.18
CA ASP A 64 -6.76 -0.71 -7.73
C ASP A 64 -7.17 0.56 -6.97
N LEU A 65 -6.20 1.31 -6.44
CA LEU A 65 -6.40 2.68 -5.95
C LEU A 65 -6.49 3.58 -7.17
N ASP A 66 -7.68 3.75 -7.73
CA ASP A 66 -7.91 4.61 -8.89
C ASP A 66 -7.30 6.02 -8.66
N VAL A 67 -6.07 6.23 -9.18
CA VAL A 67 -5.29 7.48 -9.01
C VAL A 67 -5.91 8.63 -9.83
N THR A 68 -7.03 8.38 -10.52
CA THR A 68 -7.69 9.37 -11.38
C THR A 68 -8.70 10.26 -10.65
N GLY A 69 -8.99 10.00 -9.37
CA GLY A 69 -10.06 10.68 -8.63
C GLY A 69 -9.59 11.53 -7.45
N ASP A 70 -9.01 12.68 -7.79
CA ASP A 70 -9.13 13.93 -7.03
C ASP A 70 -8.32 14.14 -5.73
N SER A 71 -7.75 15.34 -5.72
CA SER A 71 -7.13 16.11 -4.64
C SER A 71 -8.07 16.44 -3.46
N THR A 72 -9.12 15.65 -3.26
CA THR A 72 -10.01 15.76 -2.11
C THR A 72 -9.74 14.58 -1.20
N ILE A 73 -9.58 14.90 0.07
CA ILE A 73 -9.41 13.96 1.18
C ILE A 73 -10.76 13.23 1.33
N ASP A 74 -11.09 12.33 0.42
CA ASP A 74 -12.28 11.50 0.55
C ASP A 74 -12.08 10.18 -0.21
N ALA A 75 -11.37 9.26 0.47
CA ALA A 75 -11.13 7.90 0.02
C ALA A 75 -12.38 7.01 0.18
N THR A 76 -13.56 7.54 -0.14
CA THR A 76 -14.85 6.82 -0.16
C THR A 76 -15.04 6.04 -1.46
N VAL A 77 -14.29 6.37 -2.53
CA VAL A 77 -14.42 5.74 -3.86
C VAL A 77 -13.78 4.33 -3.94
N GLY A 78 -13.00 3.90 -2.93
CA GLY A 78 -12.37 2.57 -2.90
C GLY A 78 -13.16 1.46 -2.18
N LEU A 79 -14.33 1.77 -1.59
CA LEU A 79 -15.04 0.84 -0.70
C LEU A 79 -15.59 -0.40 -1.42
N GLU A 80 -16.25 -0.22 -2.57
CA GLU A 80 -16.93 -1.32 -3.27
C GLU A 80 -15.97 -2.42 -3.74
N ARG A 81 -14.71 -2.05 -4.02
CA ARG A 81 -13.71 -2.97 -4.59
C ARG A 81 -12.78 -3.58 -3.53
N ALA A 82 -12.60 -2.91 -2.40
CA ALA A 82 -11.95 -3.50 -1.24
C ALA A 82 -12.74 -4.72 -0.70
N ASP A 83 -14.08 -4.67 -0.78
CA ASP A 83 -14.96 -5.81 -0.48
C ASP A 83 -14.70 -7.01 -1.42
N GLU A 84 -14.53 -6.78 -2.73
CA GLU A 84 -14.22 -7.86 -3.69
C GLU A 84 -12.88 -8.56 -3.40
N LEU A 85 -11.89 -7.81 -2.92
CA LEU A 85 -10.57 -8.34 -2.54
C LEU A 85 -10.64 -9.17 -1.26
N TYR A 86 -11.48 -8.78 -0.30
CA TYR A 86 -11.76 -9.57 0.91
C TYR A 86 -12.47 -10.89 0.57
N GLN A 87 -13.37 -10.87 -0.41
CA GLN A 87 -14.13 -12.06 -0.88
C GLN A 87 -13.26 -13.07 -1.64
N LYS A 88 -12.11 -12.66 -2.19
CA LYS A 88 -11.18 -13.54 -2.94
C LYS A 88 -10.11 -14.21 -2.07
N VAL A 89 -10.16 -14.04 -0.75
CA VAL A 89 -9.21 -14.59 0.24
C VAL A 89 -9.63 -15.96 0.74
#